data_AF-A0A257LSC3-F1
#
_entry.id   AF-A0A257LSC3-F1
#
_cell.length_a   1.000
_cell.length_b   1.000
_cell.length_c   1.000
_cell.angle_alpha   90.00
_cell.angle_beta   90.00
_cell.angle_gamma   90.00
#
_symmetry.space_group_name_H-M   'P 1'
#
loop_
_entity.id
_entity.type
_entity.pdbx_description
1 polymer ?
#
loop_
_entity_poly.entity_id
_entity_poly.type
_entity_poly.pdbx_seq_one_letter_code
_entity_poly.pdbx_strand_id
1 'polypeptide(L)' 'MMGPIGRFQVMAVLQAARAHLLGLPIESAKSFGLNRAIFYAAAKRGFKKKGPPPELRLEKLRIP' A
#
# COMPACT_ATOMS: atom_id res chain seq x y z
N MET A 1 19.29 6.17 -17.32
CA MET A 1 19.80 4.90 -16.75
C MET A 1 18.88 4.51 -15.60
N MET A 2 18.43 3.25 -15.53
CA MET A 2 17.64 2.77 -14.40
C MET A 2 18.54 2.71 -13.17
N GLY A 3 18.17 3.39 -12.08
CA GLY A 3 18.92 3.34 -10.83
C GLY A 3 18.92 1.93 -10.21
N PRO A 4 19.79 1.66 -9.22
CA PRO A 4 19.84 0.36 -8.55
C PRO A 4 18.50 -0.01 -7.91
N ILE A 5 18.18 -1.30 -7.93
CA ILE A 5 16.92 -1.82 -7.37
C ILE A 5 16.89 -1.58 -5.85
N GLY A 6 15.88 -0.84 -5.40
CA GLY A 6 15.71 -0.49 -4.00
C GLY A 6 14.85 -1.50 -3.21
N ARG A 7 15.00 -1.49 -1.88
CA ARG A 7 14.23 -2.37 -0.96
C ARG A 7 12.71 -2.32 -1.14
N PHE A 8 12.17 -1.17 -1.54
CA PHE A 8 10.73 -1.02 -1.76
C PHE A 8 10.24 -1.73 -3.02
N GLN A 9 11.05 -1.77 -4.08
CA GLN A 9 10.72 -2.51 -5.30
C GLN A 9 10.73 -4.02 -5.01
N VAL A 10 11.74 -4.50 -4.28
CA VAL A 10 11.81 -5.91 -3.85
C VAL A 10 10.62 -6.29 -2.97
N MET A 11 10.31 -5.49 -1.94
CA MET A 11 9.15 -5.74 -1.08
C MET A 11 7.83 -5.70 -1.86
N ALA A 12 7.68 -4.77 -2.81
CA ALA A 12 6.46 -4.68 -3.61
C ALA A 12 6.20 -5.95 -4.40
N VAL A 13 7.22 -6.48 -5.10
CA VAL A 13 7.11 -7.71 -5.87
C VAL A 13 6.86 -8.92 -4.97
N LEU A 14 7.59 -9.05 -3.86
CA LEU A 14 7.43 -10.18 -2.94
C LEU A 14 6.03 -10.23 -2.32
N GLN A 15 5.50 -9.08 -1.90
CA GLN A 15 4.16 -9.02 -1.32
C GLN A 15 3.06 -9.20 -2.37
N ALA A 16 3.27 -8.76 -3.62
CA ALA A 16 2.35 -9.05 -4.72
C ALA A 16 2.29 -10.56 -5.02
N ALA A 17 3.44 -11.23 -5.10
CA ALA A 17 3.50 -12.68 -5.28
C ALA A 17 2.80 -13.42 -4.13
N ARG A 18 3.04 -13.01 -2.88
CA ARG A 18 2.35 -13.58 -1.71
C ARG A 18 0.84 -13.39 -1.77
N ALA A 19 0.36 -12.20 -2.12
CA ALA A 19 -1.06 -11.92 -2.25
C ALA A 19 -1.71 -12.79 -3.34
N HIS A 20 -1.03 -12.98 -4.48
CA HIS A 20 -1.50 -13.85 -5.55
C HIS A 20 -1.59 -15.31 -5.11
N LEU A 21 -0.58 -15.83 -4.40
CA LEU A 21 -0.60 -17.18 -3.83
C LEU A 21 -1.70 -17.39 -2.79
N LEU A 22 -2.11 -16.33 -2.08
CA LEU A 22 -3.24 -16.34 -1.15
C LEU A 22 -4.60 -16.24 -1.86
N GLY A 23 -4.63 -16.23 -3.19
CA GLY A 23 -5.86 -16.21 -3.99
C GLY A 23 -6.43 -14.82 -4.25
N LEU A 24 -5.68 -13.74 -3.98
CA LEU A 24 -6.16 -12.41 -4.34
C LEU A 24 -6.14 -12.24 -5.88
N PRO A 25 -7.13 -11.50 -6.43
CA PRO A 25 -7.10 -11.10 -7.83
C PRO A 25 -5.77 -10.43 -8.18
N ILE A 26 -5.27 -10.71 -9.38
CA ILE A 26 -3.95 -10.22 -9.84
C ILE A 26 -3.83 -8.69 -9.75
N GLU A 27 -4.90 -7.96 -10.04
CA GLU A 27 -4.94 -6.50 -9.95
C GLU A 27 -4.81 -5.99 -8.50
N SER A 28 -5.48 -6.66 -7.56
CA SER A 28 -5.34 -6.37 -6.12
C SER A 28 -3.96 -6.76 -5.60
N ALA A 29 -3.40 -7.87 -6.07
CA ALA A 29 -2.08 -8.34 -5.66
C ALA A 29 -0.96 -7.37 -6.07
N LYS A 30 -0.99 -6.83 -7.30
CA LYS A 30 -0.02 -5.83 -7.80
C LYS A 30 0.06 -4.57 -6.92
N SER A 31 -1.07 -4.11 -6.41
CA SER A 31 -1.14 -2.91 -5.56
C SER A 31 -0.81 -3.18 -4.08
N PHE A 32 -0.95 -4.44 -3.63
CA PHE A 32 -0.79 -4.84 -2.24
C PHE A 32 0.60 -4.52 -1.66
N GLY A 33 1.66 -4.89 -2.39
CA GLY A 33 3.04 -4.69 -1.93
C GLY A 33 3.49 -3.23 -1.89
N LEU A 34 3.05 -2.44 -2.87
CA LEU A 34 3.36 -1.02 -2.95
C LEU A 34 2.65 -0.22 -1.84
N ASN A 35 1.38 -0.52 -1.56
CA ASN A 35 0.61 0.13 -0.50
C ASN A 35 1.26 -0.08 0.87
N ARG A 36 1.72 -1.31 1.15
CA ARG A 36 2.40 -1.63 2.42
C ARG A 36 3.76 -0.93 2.55
N ALA A 37 4.53 -0.87 1.46
CA ALA A 37 5.80 -0.14 1.41
C ALA A 37 5.63 1.36 1.70
N ILE A 38 4.66 2.01 1.04
CA ILE A 38 4.34 3.43 1.25
C ILE A 38 3.85 3.67 2.68
N PHE A 39 2.96 2.80 3.18
CA PHE A 39 2.45 2.88 4.55
C PHE A 39 3.59 2.83 5.58
N TYR A 40 4.50 1.87 5.48
CA TYR A 40 5.65 1.77 6.39
C TYR A 40 6.57 3.00 6.30
N ALA A 41 6.81 3.51 5.09
CA ALA A 41 7.61 4.72 4.91
C ALA A 41 6.96 5.95 5.57
N ALA A 42 5.65 6.10 5.45
CA ALA A 42 4.87 7.16 6.10
C ALA A 42 4.84 6.99 7.63
N ALA A 43 4.59 5.77 8.12
CA ALA A 43 4.57 5.45 9.54
C ALA A 43 5.93 5.75 10.21
N LYS A 44 7.04 5.35 9.58
CA LYS A 44 8.40 5.60 10.10
C LYS A 44 8.75 7.09 10.17
N ARG A 45 8.24 7.89 9.23
CA ARG A 45 8.43 9.35 9.22
C ARG A 45 7.49 10.09 10.18
N GLY A 46 6.51 9.39 10.74
CA GLY A 46 5.41 9.98 11.48
C GLY A 46 4.34 10.47 10.51
N PHE A 47 3.11 9.99 10.69
CA PHE A 47 1.96 10.56 9.98
C PHE A 47 1.80 12.01 10.41
N LYS A 48 1.64 12.93 9.44
CA LYS A 48 1.24 14.30 9.78
C LYS A 48 -0.11 14.21 10.52
N LYS A 49 -0.31 14.98 11.60
CA LYS A 49 -1.59 15.08 12.34
C LYS A 49 -2.71 15.74 11.52
N LYS A 50 -2.69 15.64 10.18
CA LYS A 50 -3.86 15.87 9.36
C LYS A 50 -4.65 14.57 9.42
N GLY A 51 -5.81 14.63 10.06
CA GLY A 51 -6.78 13.54 9.99
C GLY A 51 -7.11 13.19 8.53
N PRO A 52 -7.77 12.06 8.28
CA PRO A 52 -8.20 11.70 6.94
C PRO A 52 -9.00 12.87 6.33
N PRO A 53 -8.88 13.10 5.00
CA PRO A 53 -9.77 13.99 4.27
C PRO A 53 -11.23 13.74 4.67
N PRO A 54 -12.08 14.78 4.74
CA PRO A 54 -13.48 14.63 5.15
C PRO A 54 -14.25 13.55 4.39
N GLU A 55 -13.85 13.27 3.15
CA GLU A 55 -14.40 12.24 2.25
C GLU A 55 -14.12 10.81 2.70
N LEU A 56 -13.02 10.60 3.44
CA LEU A 56 -12.60 9.31 3.97
C LEU A 56 -13.06 9.09 5.42
N ARG A 57 -13.90 9.99 5.95
CA ARG A 57 -14.51 9.84 7.27
C ARG A 57 -15.58 8.75 7.20
N LEU A 58 -15.57 7.81 8.15
CA LEU A 58 -16.47 6.65 8.16
C LEU A 58 -17.95 7.04 8.05
N GLU A 59 -18.32 8.18 8.61
CA GLU A 59 -19.66 8.79 8.51
C GLU A 59 -20.13 9.07 7.07
N LYS A 60 -19.21 9.30 6.14
CA LYS A 60 -19.49 9.58 4.73
C LYS A 60 -19.26 8.36 3.82
N LEU A 61 -18.56 7.33 4.31
CA LEU A 61 -18.42 6.08 3.58
C LEU A 61 -19.74 5.34 3.70
N ARG A 62 -20.55 5.39 2.63
CA ARG A 62 -21.76 4.58 2.53
C ARG A 62 -21.32 3.13 2.26
N ILE A 63 -20.97 2.43 3.32
CA ILE A 63 -20.64 1.00 3.27
C ILE A 63 -21.99 0.26 3.33
N PRO A 64 -22.41 -0.47 2.27
CA PRO A 64 -23.57 -1.34 2.33
C PRO A 64 -23.38 -2.51 3.29
#